data_AF-A0A6P0R627-F1
#
_entry.id   AF-A0A6P0R627-F1
#
_cell.length_a   1.000
_cell.length_b   1.000
_cell.length_c   1.000
_cell.angle_alpha   90.00
_cell.angle_beta   90.00
_cell.angle_gamma   90.00
#
_symmetry.space_group_name_H-M   'P 1'
#
loop_
_entity.id
_entity.type
_entity.pdbx_description
1 polymer ?
#
loop_
_entity_poly.entity_id
_entity_poly.type
_entity_poly.pdbx_seq_one_letter_code
_entity_poly.pdbx_strand_id
1 'polypeptide(L)'
;QVRNIAEVATAVAQGDLTQKITVDAQGEILELKTTLNKMVDQLNAFSGEVTRVAKEVGTEGTLGGQAKVEGVAGTWKELTDNVNGMAANLTLQVRNIAEVATAVAQGDLTQKITVDAQGEILELKTTLNKMVDQLNAFSGEVTRVAKEVGTEGTLGGQAKVEGVAGTWKELTDNVNQMAANLTLQVRNIAEVATAVAEGDLTQKITVDAQGEILELKTTLNKMVDQ
;
A
#
# COMPACT_ATOMS: atom_id res chain seq x y z
N GLN A 1 -10.96 -59.67 11.20
CA GLN A 1 -11.56 -58.58 10.41
C GLN A 1 -11.76 -57.32 11.26
N VAL A 2 -12.57 -57.36 12.32
CA VAL A 2 -12.87 -56.17 13.16
C VAL A 2 -11.64 -55.52 13.82
N ARG A 3 -10.66 -56.31 14.25
CA ARG A 3 -9.43 -55.78 14.89
C ARG A 3 -8.66 -54.79 13.99
N ASN A 4 -8.51 -55.10 12.70
CA ASN A 4 -7.80 -54.21 11.76
C ASN A 4 -8.61 -52.93 11.48
N ILE A 5 -9.93 -53.01 11.47
CA ILE A 5 -10.81 -51.83 11.37
C ILE A 5 -10.59 -50.92 12.58
N ALA A 6 -10.54 -51.48 13.79
CA ALA A 6 -10.29 -50.73 15.02
C ALA A 6 -8.89 -50.10 15.04
N GLU A 7 -7.87 -50.81 14.56
CA GLU A 7 -6.50 -50.30 14.42
C GLU A 7 -6.46 -49.09 13.47
N VAL A 8 -7.06 -49.20 12.28
CA VAL A 8 -7.11 -48.09 11.29
C VAL A 8 -7.92 -46.92 11.83
N ALA A 9 -9.07 -47.16 12.46
CA ALA A 9 -9.86 -46.09 13.06
C ALA A 9 -9.09 -45.37 14.18
N THR A 10 -8.32 -46.11 14.99
CA THR A 10 -7.45 -45.54 16.03
C THR A 10 -6.33 -44.70 15.40
N ALA A 11 -5.71 -45.19 14.33
CA ALA A 11 -4.66 -44.47 13.61
C ALA A 11 -5.17 -43.14 13.02
N VAL A 12 -6.34 -43.18 12.37
CA VAL A 12 -7.00 -41.97 11.82
C VAL A 12 -7.34 -40.98 12.94
N ALA A 13 -7.84 -41.46 14.08
CA ALA A 13 -8.10 -40.61 15.25
C ALA A 13 -6.82 -39.98 15.84
N GLN A 14 -5.66 -40.61 15.64
CA GLN A 14 -4.34 -40.09 16.01
C GLN A 14 -3.71 -39.22 14.91
N GLY A 15 -4.37 -39.05 13.76
CA GLY A 15 -3.89 -38.27 12.63
C GLY A 15 -3.00 -39.04 11.65
N ASP A 16 -2.81 -40.35 11.80
CA ASP A 16 -2.13 -41.19 10.81
C ASP A 16 -3.11 -41.61 9.71
N LEU A 17 -3.10 -40.85 8.62
CA LEU A 17 -3.94 -41.06 7.43
C LEU A 17 -3.28 -41.98 6.39
N THR A 18 -2.15 -42.63 6.73
CA THR A 18 -1.46 -43.58 5.85
C THR A 18 -1.99 -45.01 6.00
N GLN A 19 -2.67 -45.32 7.12
CA GLN A 19 -3.20 -46.65 7.42
C GLN A 19 -4.47 -46.95 6.64
N LYS A 20 -4.58 -48.17 6.10
CA LYS A 20 -5.78 -48.67 5.45
C LYS A 20 -6.18 -50.04 5.94
N ILE A 21 -7.48 -50.33 5.84
CA ILE A 21 -8.01 -51.67 6.09
C ILE A 21 -7.61 -52.54 4.91
N THR A 22 -6.75 -53.52 5.14
CA THR A 22 -6.21 -54.40 4.08
C THR A 22 -6.82 -55.80 4.11
N VAL A 23 -7.30 -56.26 5.25
CA VAL A 23 -7.87 -57.60 5.45
C VAL A 23 -9.01 -57.93 4.48
N ASP A 24 -9.07 -59.18 4.02
CA ASP A 24 -10.15 -59.67 3.16
C ASP A 24 -11.49 -59.68 3.92
N ALA A 25 -12.52 -59.16 3.27
CA ALA A 25 -13.85 -58.96 3.80
C ALA A 25 -14.90 -59.25 2.73
N GLN A 26 -16.08 -59.66 3.15
CA GLN A 26 -17.24 -59.94 2.29
C GLN A 26 -18.49 -59.34 2.91
N GLY A 27 -19.55 -59.17 2.10
CA GLY A 27 -20.82 -58.60 2.55
C GLY A 27 -20.66 -57.22 3.18
N GLU A 28 -21.37 -56.98 4.28
CA GLU A 28 -21.38 -55.69 4.98
C GLU A 28 -20.00 -55.23 5.47
N ILE A 29 -19.10 -56.16 5.82
CA ILE A 29 -17.74 -55.81 6.25
C ILE A 29 -16.90 -55.29 5.06
N LEU A 30 -17.16 -55.78 3.84
CA LEU A 30 -16.51 -55.26 2.63
C LEU A 30 -16.99 -53.84 2.33
N GLU A 31 -18.28 -53.58 2.49
CA GLU A 31 -18.85 -52.24 2.32
C GLU A 31 -18.28 -51.27 3.36
N LEU A 32 -18.21 -51.68 4.63
CA LEU A 32 -17.58 -50.89 5.70
C LEU A 32 -16.09 -50.62 5.42
N LYS A 33 -15.32 -51.64 5.02
CA LYS A 33 -13.91 -51.50 4.61
C LYS A 33 -13.76 -50.46 3.50
N THR A 34 -14.60 -50.55 2.48
CA THR A 34 -14.55 -49.66 1.31
C THR A 34 -14.88 -48.22 1.71
N THR A 35 -15.92 -48.03 2.50
CA THR A 35 -16.35 -46.70 2.97
C THR A 35 -15.31 -46.06 3.88
N LEU A 36 -14.74 -46.79 4.84
CA LEU A 36 -13.69 -46.28 5.71
C LEU A 36 -12.40 -45.96 4.95
N ASN A 37 -11.96 -46.83 4.03
CA ASN A 37 -10.77 -46.55 3.22
C ASN A 37 -10.96 -45.30 2.34
N LYS A 38 -12.16 -45.10 1.77
CA LYS A 38 -12.49 -43.86 1.03
C LYS A 38 -12.47 -42.62 1.93
N MET A 39 -12.96 -42.74 3.16
CA MET A 39 -12.89 -41.65 4.15
C MET A 39 -11.42 -41.29 4.45
N VAL A 40 -10.55 -42.29 4.65
CA VAL A 40 -9.11 -42.07 4.86
C VAL A 40 -8.47 -41.38 3.66
N ASP A 41 -8.80 -41.79 2.43
CA ASP A 41 -8.30 -41.15 1.21
C ASP A 41 -8.69 -39.68 1.11
N GLN A 42 -9.96 -39.37 1.38
CA GLN A 42 -10.47 -37.99 1.36
C GLN A 42 -9.80 -37.13 2.43
N LEU A 43 -9.64 -37.66 3.65
CA LEU A 43 -8.94 -36.98 4.73
C LEU A 43 -7.49 -36.68 4.37
N ASN A 44 -6.78 -37.65 3.80
CA ASN A 44 -5.37 -37.51 3.44
C ASN A 44 -5.19 -36.47 2.32
N ALA A 45 -6.03 -36.54 1.29
CA ALA A 45 -6.03 -35.58 0.19
C ALA A 45 -6.35 -34.16 0.67
N PHE A 46 -7.36 -34.00 1.52
CA PHE A 46 -7.71 -32.71 2.10
C PHE A 46 -6.59 -32.14 2.97
N SER A 47 -5.99 -32.96 3.85
CA SER A 47 -4.88 -32.53 4.71
C SER A 47 -3.67 -32.07 3.90
N GLY A 48 -3.32 -32.81 2.84
CA GLY A 48 -2.25 -32.43 1.92
C GLY A 48 -2.51 -31.11 1.22
N GLU A 49 -3.72 -30.92 0.69
CA GLU A 49 -4.10 -29.70 -0.03
C GLU A 49 -4.17 -28.47 0.87
N VAL A 50 -4.73 -28.60 2.08
CA VAL A 50 -4.75 -27.50 3.06
C VAL A 50 -3.33 -27.11 3.47
N THR A 51 -2.46 -28.09 3.72
CA THR A 51 -1.05 -27.83 4.06
C THR A 51 -0.33 -27.11 2.92
N ARG A 52 -0.56 -27.53 1.67
CA ARG A 52 0.02 -26.91 0.49
C ARG A 52 -0.44 -25.46 0.31
N VAL A 53 -1.76 -25.22 0.35
CA VAL A 53 -2.32 -23.86 0.19
C VAL A 53 -1.86 -22.93 1.32
N ALA A 54 -1.84 -23.41 2.56
CA ALA A 54 -1.35 -22.64 3.70
C ALA A 54 0.14 -22.26 3.53
N LYS A 55 0.96 -23.16 3.01
CA LYS A 55 2.37 -22.88 2.71
C LYS A 55 2.51 -21.87 1.57
N GLU A 56 1.83 -22.09 0.44
CA GLU A 56 1.92 -21.21 -0.74
C GLU A 56 1.44 -19.79 -0.43
N VAL A 57 0.22 -19.65 0.08
CA VAL A 57 -0.41 -18.33 0.30
C VAL A 57 0.11 -17.67 1.58
N GLY A 58 0.29 -18.45 2.65
CA GLY A 58 0.60 -17.92 3.98
C GLY A 58 2.10 -17.79 4.28
N THR A 59 2.96 -18.62 3.69
CA THR A 59 4.40 -18.63 3.99
C THR A 59 5.25 -18.15 2.81
N GLU A 60 4.99 -18.67 1.61
CA GLU A 60 5.79 -18.35 0.42
C GLU A 60 5.32 -17.07 -0.28
N GLY A 61 4.11 -16.59 0.04
CA GLY A 61 3.51 -15.41 -0.60
C GLY A 61 3.08 -15.66 -2.04
N THR A 62 3.00 -16.92 -2.47
CA THR A 62 2.48 -17.33 -3.78
C THR A 62 0.96 -17.22 -3.77
N LEU A 63 0.46 -16.03 -4.13
CA LEU A 63 -0.96 -15.72 -4.11
C LEU A 63 -1.72 -16.42 -5.26
N GLY A 64 -2.92 -16.94 -4.97
CA GLY A 64 -3.78 -17.62 -5.94
C GLY A 64 -3.83 -19.14 -5.80
N GLY A 65 -3.11 -19.72 -4.83
CA GLY A 65 -3.22 -21.12 -4.47
C GLY A 65 -4.64 -21.49 -3.99
N GLN A 66 -5.17 -22.60 -4.49
CA GLN A 66 -6.47 -23.15 -4.11
C GLN A 66 -6.37 -24.65 -3.91
N ALA A 67 -7.08 -25.17 -2.91
CA ALA A 67 -7.18 -26.58 -2.58
C ALA A 67 -8.07 -27.28 -3.61
N LYS A 68 -7.58 -28.39 -4.16
CA LYS A 68 -8.30 -29.24 -5.11
C LYS A 68 -8.39 -30.65 -4.56
N VAL A 69 -9.52 -30.96 -3.93
CA VAL A 69 -9.78 -32.29 -3.37
C VAL A 69 -10.85 -32.97 -4.21
N GLU A 70 -10.49 -34.06 -4.89
CA GLU A 70 -11.42 -34.79 -5.74
C GLU A 70 -12.44 -35.59 -4.92
N GLY A 71 -13.68 -35.69 -5.43
CA GLY A 71 -14.70 -36.55 -4.85
C GLY A 71 -15.22 -36.13 -3.48
N VAL A 72 -14.95 -34.89 -3.03
CA VAL A 72 -15.52 -34.35 -1.78
C VAL A 72 -16.97 -33.93 -1.96
N ALA A 73 -17.79 -34.22 -0.95
CA ALA A 73 -19.19 -33.84 -0.86
C ALA A 73 -19.56 -33.53 0.59
N GLY A 74 -20.72 -32.90 0.81
CA GLY A 74 -21.18 -32.49 2.13
C GLY A 74 -20.15 -31.59 2.83
N THR A 75 -19.91 -31.85 4.12
CA THR A 75 -18.99 -31.06 4.96
C THR A 75 -17.58 -30.94 4.39
N TRP A 76 -17.06 -31.97 3.70
CA TRP A 76 -15.73 -31.91 3.10
C TRP A 76 -15.64 -30.85 1.99
N LYS A 77 -16.68 -30.77 1.17
CA LYS A 77 -16.79 -29.76 0.12
C LYS A 77 -16.87 -28.38 0.74
N GLU A 78 -17.71 -28.19 1.75
CA GLU A 78 -17.85 -26.92 2.46
C GLU A 78 -16.52 -26.45 3.06
N LEU A 79 -15.74 -27.35 3.67
CA LEU A 79 -14.42 -27.02 4.22
C LEU A 79 -13.43 -26.63 3.11
N THR A 80 -13.40 -27.35 1.99
CA THR A 80 -12.56 -26.99 0.83
C THR A 80 -12.96 -25.63 0.27
N ASP A 81 -14.25 -25.36 0.12
CA ASP A 81 -14.78 -24.11 -0.39
C ASP A 81 -14.47 -22.94 0.56
N ASN A 82 -14.52 -23.16 1.88
CA ASN A 82 -14.16 -22.16 2.89
C ASN A 82 -12.65 -21.82 2.85
N VAL A 83 -11.77 -22.81 2.78
CA VAL A 83 -10.31 -22.59 2.64
C VAL A 83 -10.01 -21.84 1.35
N ASN A 84 -10.67 -22.20 0.25
CA ASN A 84 -10.51 -21.52 -1.04
C ASN A 84 -11.05 -20.09 -1.01
N GLY A 85 -12.17 -19.85 -0.34
CA GLY A 85 -12.72 -18.50 -0.14
C GLY A 85 -11.76 -17.61 0.64
N MET A 86 -11.19 -18.13 1.74
CA MET A 86 -10.18 -17.42 2.52
C MET A 86 -8.93 -17.09 1.68
N ALA A 87 -8.37 -18.09 0.99
CA ALA A 87 -7.18 -17.92 0.16
C ALA A 87 -7.40 -16.94 -1.00
N ALA A 88 -8.57 -16.99 -1.65
CA ALA A 88 -8.91 -16.09 -2.75
C ALA A 88 -9.10 -14.64 -2.26
N ASN A 89 -9.80 -14.44 -1.13
CA ASN A 89 -9.99 -13.11 -0.56
C ASN A 89 -8.65 -12.47 -0.20
N LEU A 90 -7.78 -13.18 0.53
CA LEU A 90 -6.45 -12.68 0.87
C LEU A 90 -5.59 -12.41 -0.37
N THR A 91 -5.65 -13.29 -1.37
CA THR A 91 -4.96 -13.11 -2.64
C THR A 91 -5.37 -11.83 -3.34
N LEU A 92 -6.67 -11.59 -3.51
CA LEU A 92 -7.19 -10.40 -4.19
C LEU A 92 -6.83 -9.13 -3.43
N GLN A 93 -6.98 -9.16 -2.10
CA GLN A 93 -6.71 -8.01 -1.25
C GLN A 93 -5.23 -7.62 -1.25
N VAL A 94 -4.33 -8.58 -0.99
CA VAL A 94 -2.90 -8.32 -0.92
C VAL A 94 -2.33 -7.95 -2.29
N ARG A 95 -2.80 -8.60 -3.37
CA ARG A 95 -2.33 -8.28 -4.74
C ARG A 95 -2.71 -6.86 -5.15
N ASN A 96 -3.94 -6.41 -4.89
CA ASN A 96 -4.35 -5.05 -5.23
C ASN A 96 -3.59 -4.00 -4.40
N ILE A 97 -3.31 -4.29 -3.12
CA ILE A 97 -2.46 -3.44 -2.28
C ILE A 97 -1.05 -3.32 -2.88
N ALA A 98 -0.44 -4.44 -3.30
CA ALA A 98 0.88 -4.45 -3.90
C ALA A 98 0.93 -3.69 -5.23
N GLU A 99 -0.10 -3.81 -6.07
CA GLU A 99 -0.24 -3.05 -7.32
C GLU A 99 -0.26 -1.54 -7.06
N VAL A 100 -1.10 -1.08 -6.12
CA VAL A 100 -1.21 0.34 -5.79
C VAL A 100 0.07 0.87 -5.15
N ALA A 101 0.70 0.11 -4.25
CA ALA A 101 1.99 0.49 -3.68
C ALA A 101 3.09 0.61 -4.76
N THR A 102 3.08 -0.30 -5.74
CA THR A 102 4.01 -0.25 -6.88
C THR A 102 3.75 0.98 -7.76
N ALA A 103 2.49 1.28 -8.05
CA ALA A 103 2.10 2.46 -8.83
C ALA A 103 2.55 3.77 -8.15
N VAL A 104 2.33 3.88 -6.83
CA VAL A 104 2.78 5.03 -6.03
C VAL A 104 4.30 5.16 -6.04
N ALA A 105 5.03 4.05 -5.93
CA ALA A 105 6.49 4.05 -6.02
C ALA A 105 7.00 4.47 -7.42
N GLN A 106 6.21 4.27 -8.47
CA GLN A 106 6.46 4.74 -9.84
C GLN A 106 5.96 6.17 -10.09
N GLY A 107 5.36 6.82 -9.09
CA GLY A 107 4.84 8.18 -9.19
C GLY A 107 3.40 8.29 -9.71
N ASP A 108 2.69 7.18 -9.93
CA ASP A 108 1.27 7.20 -10.26
C ASP A 108 0.42 7.27 -8.99
N LEU A 109 0.00 8.48 -8.64
CA LEU A 109 -0.84 8.77 -7.47
C LEU A 109 -2.35 8.73 -7.79
N THR A 110 -2.72 8.30 -8.99
CA THR A 110 -4.14 8.16 -9.39
C THR A 110 -4.71 6.80 -8.97
N GLN A 111 -3.86 5.80 -8.72
CA GLN A 111 -4.28 4.47 -8.31
C GLN A 111 -4.74 4.42 -6.86
N LYS A 112 -5.79 3.64 -6.61
CA LYS A 112 -6.36 3.42 -5.28
C LYS A 112 -6.65 1.95 -5.08
N ILE A 113 -6.57 1.52 -3.82
CA ILE A 113 -7.02 0.19 -3.43
C ILE A 113 -8.55 0.22 -3.48
N THR A 114 -9.13 -0.62 -4.32
CA THR A 114 -10.59 -0.65 -4.58
C THR A 114 -11.25 -1.92 -4.09
N VAL A 115 -10.50 -3.02 -3.99
CA VAL A 115 -10.99 -4.33 -3.54
C VAL A 115 -11.75 -4.26 -2.21
N ASP A 116 -12.81 -5.06 -2.09
CA ASP A 116 -13.60 -5.15 -0.86
C ASP A 116 -12.77 -5.74 0.27
N ALA A 117 -12.85 -5.09 1.43
CA ALA A 117 -12.07 -5.44 2.61
C ALA A 117 -12.89 -5.20 3.88
N GLN A 118 -12.61 -5.98 4.91
CA GLN A 118 -13.20 -5.85 6.24
C GLN A 118 -12.10 -5.99 7.30
N GLY A 119 -12.40 -5.58 8.53
CA GLY A 119 -11.47 -5.68 9.66
C GLY A 119 -10.13 -4.99 9.39
N GLU A 120 -9.04 -5.67 9.73
CA GLU A 120 -7.67 -5.15 9.63
C GLU A 120 -7.27 -4.80 8.18
N ILE A 121 -7.76 -5.54 7.19
CA ILE A 121 -7.46 -5.25 5.77
C ILE A 121 -8.18 -3.97 5.32
N LEU A 122 -9.38 -3.68 5.86
CA LEU A 122 -10.06 -2.42 5.57
C LEU A 122 -9.32 -1.23 6.17
N GLU A 123 -8.80 -1.37 7.39
CA GLU A 123 -7.97 -0.36 8.03
C GLU A 123 -6.69 -0.10 7.23
N LEU A 124 -6.02 -1.15 6.77
CA LEU A 124 -4.85 -1.05 5.90
C LEU A 124 -5.19 -0.35 4.57
N LYS A 125 -6.26 -0.78 3.88
CA LYS A 125 -6.78 -0.14 2.65
C LYS A 125 -7.02 1.35 2.87
N THR A 126 -7.70 1.69 3.96
CA THR A 126 -8.06 3.08 4.29
C THR A 126 -6.81 3.92 4.56
N THR A 127 -5.87 3.39 5.32
CA THR A 127 -4.62 4.07 5.68
C THR A 127 -3.76 4.32 4.44
N LEU A 128 -3.58 3.31 3.59
CA LEU A 128 -2.81 3.45 2.36
C LEU A 128 -3.49 4.39 1.36
N ASN A 129 -4.82 4.31 1.19
CA ASN A 129 -5.53 5.25 0.32
C ASN A 129 -5.38 6.69 0.81
N LYS A 130 -5.47 6.95 2.13
CA LYS A 130 -5.23 8.28 2.71
C LYS A 130 -3.80 8.77 2.45
N MET A 131 -2.79 7.90 2.57
CA MET A 131 -1.41 8.24 2.23
C MET A 131 -1.31 8.67 0.75
N VAL A 132 -1.96 7.95 -0.17
CA VAL A 132 -1.99 8.33 -1.60
C VAL A 132 -2.69 9.68 -1.81
N ASP A 133 -3.80 9.96 -1.09
CA ASP A 133 -4.47 11.27 -1.17
C ASP A 133 -3.57 12.41 -0.71
N GLN A 134 -2.87 12.23 0.41
CA GLN A 134 -1.94 13.23 0.95
C GLN A 134 -0.77 13.49 -0.01
N LEU A 135 -0.19 12.43 -0.58
CA LEU A 135 0.85 12.53 -1.59
C LEU A 135 0.37 13.30 -2.83
N ASN A 136 -0.82 12.98 -3.32
CA ASN A 136 -1.38 13.62 -4.51
C ASN A 136 -1.66 15.11 -4.27
N ALA A 137 -2.29 15.44 -3.12
CA ALA A 137 -2.55 16.81 -2.73
C ALA A 137 -1.24 17.62 -2.56
N PHE A 138 -0.24 17.04 -1.91
CA PHE A 138 1.07 17.67 -1.76
C PHE A 138 1.74 17.91 -3.11
N SER A 139 1.77 16.91 -3.99
CA SER A 139 2.35 17.04 -5.34
C SER A 139 1.67 18.14 -6.15
N GLY A 140 0.34 18.22 -6.10
CA GLY A 140 -0.43 19.27 -6.75
C GLY A 140 -0.08 20.68 -6.22
N GLU A 141 -0.03 20.83 -4.90
CA GLU A 141 0.27 22.12 -4.27
C GLU A 141 1.70 22.59 -4.54
N VAL A 142 2.68 21.68 -4.47
CA VAL A 142 4.07 22.03 -4.81
C VAL A 142 4.18 22.45 -6.26
N THR A 143 3.54 21.73 -7.18
CA THR A 143 3.53 22.07 -8.61
C THR A 143 2.90 23.44 -8.85
N ARG A 144 1.78 23.72 -8.17
CA ARG A 144 1.08 25.01 -8.27
C ARG A 144 1.95 26.17 -7.77
N VAL A 145 2.52 26.06 -6.58
CA VAL A 145 3.37 27.11 -5.98
C VAL A 145 4.63 27.34 -6.81
N ALA A 146 5.26 26.27 -7.29
CA ALA A 146 6.43 26.38 -8.16
C ALA A 146 6.09 27.11 -9.48
N LYS A 147 4.91 26.85 -10.05
CA LYS A 147 4.44 27.54 -11.25
C LYS A 147 4.14 29.01 -10.96
N GLU A 148 3.35 29.31 -9.94
CA GLU A 148 2.95 30.68 -9.58
C GLU A 148 4.17 31.55 -9.25
N VAL A 149 4.99 31.13 -8.29
CA VAL A 149 6.10 31.96 -7.79
C VAL A 149 7.31 31.88 -8.72
N GLY A 150 7.61 30.71 -9.28
CA GLY A 150 8.83 30.48 -10.06
C GLY A 150 8.70 30.75 -11.55
N THR A 151 7.53 30.53 -12.16
CA THR A 151 7.34 30.64 -13.61
C THR A 151 6.49 31.85 -13.99
N GLU A 152 5.35 32.03 -13.34
CA GLU A 152 4.40 33.11 -13.65
C GLU A 152 4.77 34.44 -12.97
N GLY A 153 5.64 34.39 -11.95
CA GLY A 153 6.04 35.56 -11.16
C GLY A 153 4.92 36.10 -10.25
N THR A 154 3.87 35.32 -10.03
CA THR A 154 2.79 35.61 -9.09
C THR A 154 3.30 35.37 -7.66
N LEU A 155 3.90 36.41 -7.09
CA LEU A 155 4.50 36.34 -5.75
C LEU A 155 3.44 36.30 -4.64
N GLY A 156 3.71 35.54 -3.59
CA GLY A 156 2.83 35.34 -2.43
C GLY A 156 2.08 34.01 -2.41
N GLY A 157 2.25 33.16 -3.43
CA GLY A 157 1.69 31.81 -3.45
C GLY A 157 2.26 30.94 -2.32
N GLN A 158 1.38 30.21 -1.63
CA GLN A 158 1.73 29.27 -0.56
C GLN A 158 0.97 27.96 -0.75
N ALA A 159 1.64 26.85 -0.47
CA ALA A 159 1.10 25.50 -0.49
C ALA A 159 0.19 25.31 0.73
N LYS A 160 -1.03 24.83 0.48
CA LYS A 160 -2.00 24.48 1.52
C LYS A 160 -2.42 23.02 1.37
N VAL A 161 -1.76 22.15 2.13
CA VAL A 161 -2.09 20.73 2.19
C VAL A 161 -2.81 20.43 3.51
N GLU A 162 -4.06 19.99 3.44
CA GLU A 162 -4.86 19.71 4.63
C GLU A 162 -4.52 18.36 5.27
N GLY A 163 -4.58 18.29 6.61
CA GLY A 163 -4.38 17.04 7.34
C GLY A 163 -2.95 16.48 7.32
N VAL A 164 -1.95 17.26 6.89
CA VAL A 164 -0.54 16.86 6.95
C VAL A 164 0.03 16.99 8.37
N ALA A 165 0.85 16.03 8.75
CA ALA A 165 1.58 16.00 10.01
C ALA A 165 2.97 15.39 9.80
N GLY A 166 3.85 15.54 10.79
CA GLY A 166 5.23 15.04 10.72
C GLY A 166 5.97 15.56 9.49
N THR A 167 6.65 14.67 8.77
CA THR A 167 7.46 15.00 7.58
C THR A 167 6.66 15.72 6.49
N TRP A 168 5.38 15.38 6.28
CA TRP A 168 4.54 16.06 5.29
C TRP A 168 4.32 17.53 5.60
N LYS A 169 4.13 17.84 6.88
CA LYS A 169 3.99 19.21 7.35
C LYS A 169 5.30 19.97 7.18
N GLU A 170 6.42 19.37 7.60
CA GLU A 170 7.74 19.97 7.45
C GLU A 170 8.06 20.32 5.99
N LEU A 171 7.78 19.41 5.05
CA LEU A 171 7.98 19.67 3.62
C LEU A 171 7.09 20.81 3.11
N THR A 172 5.83 20.87 3.55
CA THR A 172 4.90 21.95 3.18
C THR A 172 5.39 23.30 3.71
N ASP A 173 5.83 23.33 4.98
CA ASP A 173 6.35 24.53 5.63
C ASP A 173 7.65 25.02 4.96
N ASN A 174 8.54 24.10 4.55
CA ASN A 174 9.76 24.43 3.81
C ASN A 174 9.48 25.05 2.43
N VAL A 175 8.53 24.49 1.67
CA VAL A 175 8.10 25.07 0.38
C VAL A 175 7.53 26.47 0.58
N ASN A 176 6.71 26.65 1.62
CA ASN A 176 6.14 27.96 1.97
C ASN A 176 7.21 28.97 2.38
N GLN A 177 8.22 28.55 3.13
CA GLN A 177 9.33 29.42 3.52
C GLN A 177 10.13 29.86 2.29
N MET A 178 10.43 28.94 1.38
CA MET A 178 11.11 29.25 0.12
C MET A 178 10.30 30.25 -0.72
N ALA A 179 9.01 30.00 -0.91
CA ALA A 179 8.12 30.88 -1.67
C ALA A 179 7.99 32.28 -1.03
N ALA A 180 7.88 32.35 0.30
CA ALA A 180 7.81 33.60 1.04
C ALA A 180 9.12 34.40 0.93
N ASN A 181 10.29 33.75 1.06
CA ASN A 181 11.58 34.40 0.92
C ASN A 181 11.75 34.99 -0.50
N LEU A 182 11.46 34.22 -1.54
CA LEU A 182 11.50 34.71 -2.93
C LEU A 182 10.54 35.88 -3.14
N THR A 183 9.32 35.79 -2.62
CA THR A 183 8.32 36.85 -2.70
C THR A 183 8.83 38.16 -2.09
N LEU A 184 9.35 38.11 -0.86
CA LEU A 184 9.84 39.28 -0.15
C LEU A 184 11.06 39.89 -0.86
N GLN A 185 12.00 39.05 -1.28
CA GLN A 185 13.23 39.50 -1.92
C GLN A 185 12.97 40.15 -3.27
N VAL A 186 12.20 39.50 -4.15
CA VAL A 186 11.92 40.00 -5.50
C VAL A 186 11.05 41.25 -5.45
N ARG A 187 10.02 41.31 -4.58
CA ARG A 187 9.17 42.50 -4.46
C ARG A 187 9.96 43.72 -3.98
N ASN A 188 10.84 43.56 -2.99
CA ASN A 188 11.65 44.69 -2.50
C ASN A 188 12.68 45.15 -3.55
N ILE A 189 13.28 44.22 -4.30
CA ILE A 189 14.14 44.55 -5.44
C ILE A 189 13.37 45.35 -6.49
N ALA A 190 12.15 44.92 -6.85
CA ALA A 190 11.32 45.59 -7.84
C ALA A 190 10.90 47.00 -7.39
N GLU A 191 10.53 47.17 -6.12
CA GLU A 191 10.20 48.48 -5.54
C GLU A 191 11.38 49.46 -5.64
N VAL A 192 12.58 49.04 -5.22
CA VAL A 192 13.76 49.90 -5.27
C VAL A 192 14.19 50.17 -6.72
N ALA A 193 14.16 49.17 -7.60
CA ALA A 193 14.48 49.37 -9.01
C ALA A 193 13.51 50.35 -9.70
N THR A 194 12.22 50.32 -9.33
CA THR A 194 11.21 51.26 -9.83
C THR A 194 11.49 52.67 -9.32
N ALA A 195 11.76 52.84 -8.03
CA ALA A 195 12.10 54.14 -7.44
C ALA A 195 13.33 54.77 -8.11
N VAL A 196 14.38 53.98 -8.35
CA VAL A 196 15.58 54.42 -9.07
C VAL A 196 15.26 54.85 -10.50
N ALA A 197 14.42 54.10 -11.21
CA ALA A 197 13.99 54.46 -12.57
C ALA A 197 13.16 55.77 -12.61
N GLU A 198 12.42 56.05 -11.53
CA GLU A 198 11.68 57.31 -11.34
C GLU A 198 12.56 58.47 -10.82
N GLY A 199 13.83 58.20 -10.51
CA GLY A 199 14.81 59.18 -10.07
C GLY A 199 14.93 59.35 -8.56
N ASP A 200 14.25 58.54 -7.75
CA ASP A 200 14.42 58.49 -6.29
C ASP A 200 15.57 57.55 -5.92
N LEU A 201 16.76 58.14 -5.74
CA LEU A 201 17.97 57.46 -5.27
C LEU A 201 18.08 57.42 -3.73
N THR A 202 16.98 57.57 -3.00
CA THR A 202 17.01 57.43 -1.53
C THR A 202 16.59 56.04 -1.06
N GLN A 203 15.96 55.24 -1.93
CA GLN A 203 15.46 53.91 -1.59
C GLN A 203 16.57 52.86 -1.63
N LYS A 204 16.63 51.99 -0.61
CA LYS A 204 17.56 50.86 -0.55
C LYS A 204 16.84 49.55 -0.32
N ILE A 205 17.40 48.48 -0.87
CA ILE A 205 16.97 47.12 -0.56
C ILE A 205 17.45 46.80 0.85
N THR A 206 16.50 46.48 1.73
CA THR A 206 16.77 46.22 3.15
C THR A 206 16.56 44.76 3.54
N VAL A 207 15.73 44.02 2.80
CA VAL A 207 15.39 42.62 3.07
C VAL A 207 16.63 41.72 3.18
N ASP A 208 16.58 40.74 4.09
CA ASP A 208 17.65 39.76 4.28
C ASP A 208 17.80 38.88 3.03
N ALA A 209 19.05 38.72 2.61
CA ALA A 209 19.41 37.99 1.41
C ALA A 209 20.73 37.25 1.61
N GLN A 210 20.87 36.12 0.93
CA GLN A 210 22.09 35.31 0.91
C GLN A 210 22.39 34.88 -0.53
N GLY A 211 23.61 34.43 -0.79
CA GLY A 211 24.03 33.95 -2.10
C GLY A 211 23.86 35.00 -3.20
N GLU A 212 23.36 34.57 -4.36
CA GLU A 212 23.19 35.41 -5.55
C GLU A 212 22.25 36.60 -5.32
N ILE A 213 21.22 36.44 -4.48
CA ILE A 213 20.30 37.55 -4.14
C ILE A 213 21.00 38.62 -3.31
N LEU A 214 21.96 38.26 -2.45
CA LEU A 214 22.76 39.24 -1.69
C LEU A 214 23.69 40.04 -2.61
N GLU A 215 24.29 39.40 -3.60
CA GLU A 215 25.11 40.07 -4.61
C GLU A 215 24.28 41.06 -5.43
N LEU A 216 23.07 40.65 -5.84
CA LEU A 216 22.11 41.52 -6.52
C LEU A 216 21.71 42.72 -5.65
N LYS A 217 21.33 42.48 -4.39
CA LYS A 217 21.03 43.52 -3.39
C LYS A 217 22.18 44.51 -3.26
N THR A 218 23.40 44.02 -3.13
CA THR A 218 24.61 44.86 -2.97
C THR A 218 24.87 45.70 -4.20
N THR A 219 24.73 45.11 -5.39
CA THR A 219 24.94 45.80 -6.67
C THR A 219 23.92 46.92 -6.88
N LEU A 220 22.64 46.64 -6.64
CA LEU A 220 21.57 47.63 -6.75
C LEU A 220 21.75 48.78 -5.74
N ASN A 221 22.02 48.47 -4.47
CA ASN A 221 22.27 49.49 -3.45
C ASN A 221 23.47 50.39 -3.79
N LYS A 222 24.52 49.85 -4.43
CA LYS A 222 25.67 50.66 -4.89
C LYS A 222 25.31 51.64 -6.01
N MET A 223 24.36 51.29 -6.89
CA MET A 223 23.91 52.22 -7.95
C MET A 223 23.15 53.41 -7.38
N VAL A 224 22.43 53.20 -6.28
CA VAL A 224 21.71 54.24 -5.54
C VAL A 224 22.66 55.19 -4.80
N ASP A 225 23.83 54.69 -4.39
CA ASP A 225 24.84 55.46 -3.64
C ASP A 225 25.73 56.35 -4.51
N GLN A 226 25.54 56.39 -5.84
CA GLN A 226 26.28 57.22 -6.80
C GLN A 226 25.52 58.50 -7.16
#